data_AF-A0ABD6R1U3-F1
#
_entry.id   AF-A0ABD6R1U3-F1
#
_cell.length_a   1.000
_cell.length_b   1.000
_cell.length_c   1.000
_cell.angle_alpha   90.00
_cell.angle_beta   90.00
_cell.angle_gamma   90.00
#
_symmetry.space_group_name_H-M   'P 1'
#
loop_
_entity.id
_entity.type
_entity.pdbx_description
1 polymer ?
#
loop_
_entity_poly.entity_id
_entity_poly.type
_entity_poly.pdbx_seq_one_letter_code
_entity_poly.pdbx_strand_id
1 'polypeptide(L)'
;MKVSIFSDNSHPPDTDLASSVPDISNLSQCIDDVKKAAFDSDTGPSDIKDYNELRGKLEACRDKLPSLYQKAVFEPFMQKLNHIGQDGFNDILLRSDGTSQVMFDIIQAILQYGEGYNKKATRAFQEVVSDIYDGFLSNEDRTGVKRPDKSVIPPLVKWGNPDFGPYTIPVDGTSEAFGLQTGIVNLPPVNARRGVLAWGALGHETGGHDILHADTGLLKELSTSVFKELNNQNLNDGLPKYWASRIDETASDVLGILNMGPAAGIGLIGYFRGLRAASTGEPELSNDGPTKDPHPADILRGYLAASTVKLLSFDGAKNWADVITSETDKDLKEIILAGTQVSAEDARKSAEIVASVIAKSRLQVLGGHALSEIQNWKNTDEAIVQQLRSNLSVVNPLPNNFESSVFATHVVAASVVEALSSNGNLPVIFDRMLSMLNILHDANPSWGPLYITLPGNIYLRQAYRNFI
;
A
#
# COMPACT_ATOMS: atom_id res chain seq x y z
N MET A 1 -34.96 -31.74 24.26
CA MET A 1 -35.00 -31.04 22.96
C MET A 1 -33.59 -30.98 22.42
N LYS A 2 -33.25 -31.91 21.51
CA LYS A 2 -31.97 -31.91 20.79
C LYS A 2 -32.11 -30.96 19.61
N VAL A 3 -31.35 -29.87 19.60
CA VAL A 3 -31.27 -28.96 18.47
C VAL A 3 -30.27 -29.57 17.48
N SER A 4 -30.80 -30.02 16.35
CA SER A 4 -30.05 -30.47 15.18
C SER A 4 -29.35 -29.26 14.55
N ILE A 5 -28.03 -29.21 14.64
CA ILE A 5 -27.23 -28.25 13.88
C ILE A 5 -27.10 -28.82 12.46
N PHE A 6 -27.58 -28.06 11.48
CA PHE A 6 -27.49 -28.37 10.07
C PHE A 6 -26.01 -28.49 9.65
N SER A 7 -25.63 -29.67 9.19
CA SER A 7 -24.47 -29.86 8.33
C SER A 7 -24.87 -29.49 6.90
N ASP A 8 -24.73 -28.21 6.55
CA ASP A 8 -24.83 -27.78 5.16
C ASP A 8 -23.44 -27.90 4.53
N ASN A 9 -23.10 -29.12 4.10
CA ASN A 9 -21.96 -29.40 3.22
C ASN A 9 -22.33 -29.02 1.78
N SER A 10 -22.70 -27.77 1.55
CA SER A 10 -22.66 -27.20 0.20
C SER A 10 -21.24 -26.67 -0.01
N HIS A 11 -20.34 -27.56 -0.45
CA HIS A 11 -19.20 -27.09 -1.22
C HIS A 11 -19.77 -26.20 -2.35
N PRO A 12 -19.28 -24.95 -2.51
CA PRO A 12 -19.59 -24.22 -3.72
C PRO A 12 -19.18 -25.11 -4.91
N PRO A 13 -19.94 -25.11 -6.00
CA PRO A 13 -19.54 -25.87 -7.18
C PRO A 13 -18.09 -25.49 -7.51
N ASP A 14 -17.28 -26.49 -7.88
CA ASP A 14 -15.99 -26.30 -8.55
C ASP A 14 -16.23 -25.50 -9.84
N THR A 15 -16.47 -24.20 -9.71
CA THR A 15 -16.32 -23.26 -10.80
C THR A 15 -14.84 -23.27 -11.10
N ASP A 16 -14.51 -23.66 -12.33
CA ASP A 16 -13.17 -23.71 -12.91
C ASP A 16 -12.56 -22.28 -12.94
N LEU A 17 -12.25 -21.74 -11.75
CA LEU A 17 -11.71 -20.39 -11.54
C LEU A 17 -10.33 -20.25 -12.20
N ALA A 18 -9.66 -21.38 -12.44
CA ALA A 18 -8.38 -21.44 -13.15
C ALA A 18 -8.48 -21.06 -14.63
N SER A 19 -9.68 -21.07 -15.24
CA SER A 19 -9.83 -20.92 -16.70
C SER A 19 -10.43 -19.59 -17.18
N SER A 20 -11.00 -18.76 -16.30
CA SER A 20 -11.61 -17.50 -16.74
C SER A 20 -10.58 -16.37 -16.80
N VAL A 21 -10.48 -15.72 -17.95
CA VAL A 21 -9.68 -14.51 -18.14
C VAL A 21 -10.28 -13.38 -17.27
N PRO A 22 -9.46 -12.65 -16.47
CA PRO A 22 -9.94 -11.52 -15.69
C PRO A 22 -10.67 -10.47 -16.53
N ASP A 23 -11.83 -10.01 -16.05
CA ASP A 23 -12.60 -8.93 -16.69
C ASP A 23 -12.05 -7.56 -16.27
N ILE A 24 -11.48 -6.84 -17.23
CA ILE A 24 -10.99 -5.46 -17.08
C ILE A 24 -11.66 -4.50 -18.05
N SER A 25 -12.85 -4.85 -18.56
CA SER A 25 -13.55 -4.07 -19.59
C SER A 25 -13.91 -2.64 -19.15
N ASN A 26 -13.96 -2.35 -17.84
CA ASN A 26 -14.22 -1.03 -17.29
C ASN A 26 -12.94 -0.27 -16.87
N LEU A 27 -11.76 -0.77 -17.24
CA LEU A 27 -10.48 -0.12 -16.92
C LEU A 27 -10.42 1.34 -17.40
N SER A 28 -10.97 1.66 -18.58
CA SER A 28 -11.00 3.03 -19.10
C SER A 28 -11.79 4.00 -18.20
N GLN A 29 -12.87 3.53 -17.57
CA GLN A 29 -13.64 4.34 -16.63
C GLN A 29 -12.90 4.55 -15.32
N CYS A 30 -12.13 3.55 -14.87
CA CYS A 30 -11.25 3.67 -13.71
C CYS A 30 -10.11 4.66 -13.97
N ILE A 31 -9.49 4.63 -15.15
CA ILE A 31 -8.47 5.59 -15.60
C ILE A 31 -9.04 7.02 -15.60
N ASP A 32 -10.25 7.21 -16.13
CA ASP A 32 -10.93 8.51 -16.12
C ASP A 32 -11.27 9.00 -14.70
N ASP A 33 -11.62 8.10 -13.78
CA ASP A 33 -11.83 8.45 -12.38
C ASP A 33 -10.55 8.94 -11.68
N VAL A 34 -9.41 8.29 -11.97
CA VAL A 34 -8.09 8.76 -11.51
C VAL A 34 -7.74 10.11 -12.14
N LYS A 35 -7.95 10.29 -13.45
CA LYS A 35 -7.72 11.57 -14.14
C LYS A 35 -8.53 12.70 -13.49
N LYS A 36 -9.81 12.45 -13.18
CA LYS A 36 -10.66 13.41 -12.48
C LYS A 36 -10.18 13.71 -11.07
N ALA A 37 -9.63 12.72 -10.37
CA ALA A 37 -9.01 12.93 -9.07
C ALA A 37 -7.76 13.82 -9.18
N ALA A 38 -6.92 13.61 -10.18
CA ALA A 38 -5.69 14.40 -10.38
C ALA A 38 -5.94 15.89 -10.71
N PHE A 39 -7.12 16.26 -11.19
CA PHE A 39 -7.51 17.66 -11.40
C PHE A 39 -8.12 18.34 -10.16
N ASP A 40 -8.30 17.60 -9.08
CA ASP A 40 -8.82 18.15 -7.84
C ASP A 40 -7.73 18.96 -7.13
N SER A 41 -8.10 20.16 -6.66
CA SER A 41 -7.18 21.12 -6.02
C SER A 41 -7.41 21.25 -4.52
N ASP A 42 -8.21 20.37 -3.93
CA ASP A 42 -8.38 20.27 -2.48
C ASP A 42 -7.05 19.88 -1.82
N THR A 43 -6.45 20.84 -1.11
CA THR A 43 -5.18 20.68 -0.40
C THR A 43 -5.35 20.15 1.02
N GLY A 44 -6.60 19.99 1.48
CA GLY A 44 -6.92 19.61 2.84
C GLY A 44 -6.86 20.79 3.82
N PRO A 45 -6.86 20.51 5.14
CA PRO A 45 -6.75 21.53 6.16
C PRO A 45 -5.42 22.29 6.08
N SER A 46 -5.46 23.61 6.23
CA SER A 46 -4.25 24.44 6.20
C SER A 46 -3.36 24.22 7.42
N ASP A 47 -2.06 24.39 7.23
CA ASP A 47 -1.07 24.31 8.30
C ASP A 47 -1.17 25.49 9.27
N ILE A 48 -1.14 25.18 10.57
CA ILE A 48 -1.26 26.16 11.65
C ILE A 48 0.14 26.68 12.01
N LYS A 49 0.40 27.94 11.65
CA LYS A 49 1.71 28.59 11.83
C LYS A 49 1.86 29.36 13.14
N ASP A 50 0.79 29.49 13.92
CA ASP A 50 0.89 30.03 15.28
C ASP A 50 1.16 28.90 16.28
N TYR A 51 2.27 29.01 17.01
CA TYR A 51 2.73 27.98 17.94
C TYR A 51 1.72 27.69 19.07
N ASN A 52 1.07 28.72 19.62
CA ASN A 52 0.17 28.56 20.75
C ASN A 52 -1.18 28.00 20.32
N GLU A 53 -1.71 28.46 19.18
CA GLU A 53 -2.91 27.90 18.55
C GLU A 53 -2.69 26.42 18.24
N LEU A 54 -1.57 26.09 17.58
CA LEU A 54 -1.20 24.73 17.22
C LEU A 54 -1.16 23.82 18.45
N ARG A 55 -0.43 24.23 19.49
CA ARG A 55 -0.34 23.44 20.74
C ARG A 55 -1.69 23.22 21.40
N GLY A 56 -2.53 24.26 21.45
CA GLY A 56 -3.88 24.16 22.01
C GLY A 56 -4.73 23.12 21.28
N LYS A 57 -4.67 23.09 19.94
CA LYS A 57 -5.41 22.10 19.14
C LYS A 57 -4.85 20.70 19.25
N LEU A 58 -3.53 20.54 19.31
CA LEU A 58 -2.89 19.24 19.55
C LEU A 58 -3.36 18.66 20.89
N GLU A 59 -3.28 19.42 21.99
CA GLU A 59 -3.74 18.97 23.30
C GLU A 59 -5.23 18.61 23.31
N ALA A 60 -6.07 19.35 22.60
CA ALA A 60 -7.50 19.03 22.44
C ALA A 60 -7.77 17.71 21.66
N CYS A 61 -6.76 17.20 20.94
CA CYS A 61 -6.84 15.95 20.18
C CYS A 61 -6.17 14.76 20.88
N ARG A 62 -5.41 14.99 21.97
CA ARG A 62 -4.64 13.96 22.70
C ARG A 62 -5.46 12.70 22.99
N ASP A 63 -6.57 12.88 23.70
CA ASP A 63 -7.38 11.77 24.23
C ASP A 63 -8.25 11.10 23.16
N LYS A 64 -8.24 11.63 21.93
CA LYS A 64 -8.95 11.04 20.79
C LYS A 64 -8.12 9.96 20.12
N LEU A 65 -6.80 10.06 20.18
CA LEU A 65 -5.90 9.01 19.68
C LEU A 65 -5.96 7.78 20.58
N PRO A 66 -5.84 6.56 20.03
CA PRO A 66 -5.65 5.36 20.83
C PRO A 66 -4.39 5.47 21.71
N SER A 67 -4.39 4.81 22.87
CA SER A 67 -3.26 4.88 23.82
C SER A 67 -1.92 4.47 23.21
N LEU A 68 -1.93 3.61 22.20
CA LEU A 68 -0.74 3.27 21.41
C LEU A 68 -0.11 4.52 20.77
N TYR A 69 -0.89 5.27 19.99
CA TYR A 69 -0.45 6.46 19.28
C TYR A 69 -0.24 7.67 20.18
N GLN A 70 -0.93 7.74 21.33
CA GLN A 70 -0.60 8.73 22.35
C GLN A 70 0.87 8.60 22.79
N LYS A 71 1.32 7.39 23.12
CA LYS A 71 2.70 7.14 23.58
C LYS A 71 3.73 7.19 22.45
N ALA A 72 3.38 6.67 21.28
CA ALA A 72 4.33 6.52 20.17
C ALA A 72 4.49 7.79 19.31
N VAL A 73 3.48 8.67 19.33
CA VAL A 73 3.42 9.86 18.47
C VAL A 73 3.21 11.12 19.29
N PHE A 74 2.08 11.23 19.97
CA PHE A 74 1.67 12.49 20.58
C PHE A 74 2.65 12.96 21.66
N GLU A 75 2.96 12.09 22.63
CA GLU A 75 3.85 12.39 23.75
C GLU A 75 5.28 12.78 23.31
N PRO A 76 5.99 11.99 22.48
CA PRO A 76 7.33 12.37 22.02
C PRO A 76 7.30 13.65 21.18
N PHE A 77 6.29 13.81 20.31
CA PHE A 77 6.16 15.02 19.49
C PHE A 77 5.92 16.26 20.36
N MET A 78 4.99 16.21 21.31
CA MET A 78 4.71 17.32 22.22
C MET A 78 5.90 17.62 23.14
N GLN A 79 6.63 16.61 23.61
CA GLN A 79 7.86 16.82 24.37
C GLN A 79 8.89 17.58 23.54
N LYS A 80 9.10 17.20 22.27
CA LYS A 80 10.01 17.89 21.35
C LYS A 80 9.55 19.32 21.07
N LEU A 81 8.26 19.53 20.78
CA LEU A 81 7.67 20.84 20.49
C LEU A 81 7.76 21.79 21.69
N ASN A 82 7.58 21.26 22.91
CA ASN A 82 7.76 22.02 24.15
C ASN A 82 9.23 22.36 24.40
N HIS A 83 10.14 21.44 24.10
CA HIS A 83 11.57 21.64 24.29
C HIS A 83 12.14 22.73 23.37
N ILE A 84 11.72 22.77 22.10
CA ILE A 84 12.19 23.80 21.14
C ILE A 84 11.52 25.16 21.36
N GLY A 85 10.33 25.19 21.98
CA GLY A 85 9.58 26.41 22.21
C GLY A 85 9.09 27.11 20.93
N GLN A 86 8.53 28.31 21.08
CA GLN A 86 8.03 29.11 19.97
C GLN A 86 9.15 29.55 19.01
N ASP A 87 10.31 29.94 19.55
CA ASP A 87 11.44 30.38 18.73
C ASP A 87 11.97 29.24 17.85
N GLY A 88 12.19 28.05 18.44
CA GLY A 88 12.63 26.88 17.67
C GLY A 88 11.59 26.39 16.66
N PHE A 89 10.29 26.53 16.96
CA PHE A 89 9.23 26.26 15.99
C PHE A 89 9.31 27.24 14.81
N ASN A 90 9.43 28.54 15.06
CA ASN A 90 9.59 29.56 14.01
C ASN A 90 10.86 29.33 13.19
N ASP A 91 11.97 28.92 13.84
CA ASP A 91 13.21 28.56 13.15
C ASP A 91 12.98 27.40 12.19
N ILE A 92 12.24 26.35 12.59
CA ILE A 92 11.89 25.23 11.69
C ILE A 92 11.08 25.73 10.49
N LEU A 93 10.12 26.64 10.69
CA LEU A 93 9.33 27.20 9.58
C LEU A 93 10.17 27.95 8.53
N LEU A 94 11.33 28.48 8.94
CA LEU A 94 12.24 29.22 8.07
C LEU A 94 13.27 28.32 7.37
N ARG A 95 13.39 27.04 7.75
CA ARG A 95 14.32 26.09 7.14
C ARG A 95 13.83 25.60 5.79
N SER A 96 14.78 25.31 4.91
CA SER A 96 14.56 24.71 3.60
C SER A 96 15.01 23.24 3.53
N ASP A 97 15.23 22.60 4.68
CA ASP A 97 15.77 21.23 4.80
C ASP A 97 14.70 20.14 4.88
N GLY A 98 13.42 20.50 4.70
CA GLY A 98 12.28 19.57 4.78
C GLY A 98 11.78 19.29 6.20
N THR A 99 12.46 19.76 7.25
CA THR A 99 12.02 19.52 8.64
C THR A 99 10.62 20.07 8.91
N SER A 100 10.27 21.22 8.29
CA SER A 100 8.94 21.82 8.41
C SER A 100 7.85 20.96 7.79
N GLN A 101 8.13 20.29 6.67
CA GLN A 101 7.20 19.35 6.04
C GLN A 101 6.95 18.16 6.97
N VAL A 102 8.00 17.51 7.48
CA VAL A 102 7.87 16.38 8.42
C VAL A 102 7.08 16.80 9.66
N MET A 103 7.35 17.99 10.19
CA MET A 103 6.62 18.55 11.32
C MET A 103 5.12 18.68 11.03
N PHE A 104 4.76 19.25 9.89
CA PHE A 104 3.36 19.44 9.52
C PHE A 104 2.65 18.14 9.16
N ASP A 105 3.35 17.15 8.59
CA ASP A 105 2.75 15.85 8.32
C ASP A 105 2.38 15.12 9.61
N ILE A 106 3.23 15.19 10.64
CA ILE A 106 2.93 14.66 11.98
C ILE A 106 1.74 15.42 12.60
N ILE A 107 1.75 16.75 12.55
CA ILE A 107 0.68 17.60 13.08
C ILE A 107 -0.65 17.25 12.42
N GLN A 108 -0.67 17.19 11.09
CA GLN A 108 -1.89 16.95 10.32
C GLN A 108 -2.43 15.55 10.54
N ALA A 109 -1.57 14.53 10.69
CA ALA A 109 -2.03 13.18 11.06
C ALA A 109 -2.77 13.17 12.42
N ILE A 110 -2.25 13.89 13.43
CA ILE A 110 -2.90 14.02 14.74
C ILE A 110 -4.22 14.81 14.64
N LEU A 111 -4.17 15.99 14.02
CA LEU A 111 -5.31 16.91 13.95
C LEU A 111 -6.43 16.37 13.10
N GLN A 112 -6.15 15.81 11.92
CA GLN A 112 -7.20 15.30 11.03
C GLN A 112 -7.96 14.14 11.66
N TYR A 113 -7.25 13.23 12.35
CA TYR A 113 -7.89 12.17 13.11
C TYR A 113 -8.71 12.74 14.28
N GLY A 114 -8.12 13.62 15.10
CA GLY A 114 -8.77 14.18 16.27
C GLY A 114 -9.96 15.10 15.96
N GLU A 115 -9.92 15.87 14.88
CA GLU A 115 -10.99 16.78 14.47
C GLU A 115 -12.04 16.08 13.61
N GLY A 116 -11.79 14.84 13.18
CA GLY A 116 -12.71 14.05 12.37
C GLY A 116 -12.79 14.50 10.90
N TYR A 117 -11.70 15.09 10.37
CA TYR A 117 -11.60 15.44 8.97
C TYR A 117 -11.72 14.17 8.12
N ASN A 118 -12.65 14.15 7.16
CA ASN A 118 -13.00 12.99 6.33
C ASN A 118 -13.16 11.67 7.14
N LYS A 119 -13.71 11.74 8.36
CA LYS A 119 -13.72 10.65 9.36
C LYS A 119 -13.89 9.23 8.80
N LYS A 120 -14.90 8.99 7.96
CA LYS A 120 -15.15 7.67 7.34
C LYS A 120 -13.95 7.21 6.51
N ALA A 121 -13.47 8.05 5.60
CA ALA A 121 -12.33 7.72 4.76
C ALA A 121 -11.03 7.64 5.56
N THR A 122 -10.79 8.54 6.52
CA THR A 122 -9.59 8.52 7.37
C THR A 122 -9.46 7.19 8.13
N ARG A 123 -10.55 6.70 8.71
CA ARG A 123 -10.58 5.41 9.41
C ARG A 123 -10.35 4.24 8.45
N ALA A 124 -10.99 4.26 7.28
CA ALA A 124 -10.78 3.24 6.26
C ALA A 124 -9.33 3.22 5.74
N PHE A 125 -8.74 4.39 5.51
CA PHE A 125 -7.35 4.53 5.07
C PHE A 125 -6.40 4.00 6.13
N GLN A 126 -6.63 4.41 7.38
CA GLN A 126 -5.85 3.95 8.52
C GLN A 126 -5.90 2.43 8.71
N GLU A 127 -7.07 1.82 8.47
CA GLU A 127 -7.23 0.37 8.53
C GLU A 127 -6.43 -0.35 7.43
N VAL A 128 -6.48 0.15 6.19
CA VAL A 128 -5.69 -0.41 5.08
C VAL A 128 -4.19 -0.31 5.36
N VAL A 129 -3.71 0.84 5.82
CA VAL A 129 -2.30 1.03 6.19
C VAL A 129 -1.90 0.11 7.35
N SER A 130 -2.78 -0.08 8.33
CA SER A 130 -2.52 -0.99 9.45
C SER A 130 -2.39 -2.45 9.01
N ASP A 131 -3.29 -2.90 8.13
CA ASP A 131 -3.34 -4.26 7.59
C ASP A 131 -2.12 -4.60 6.71
N ILE A 132 -1.74 -3.68 5.81
CA ILE A 132 -0.54 -3.85 4.97
C ILE A 132 0.71 -4.00 5.85
N TYR A 133 0.83 -3.16 6.88
CA TYR A 133 1.97 -3.15 7.79
C TYR A 133 2.00 -4.42 8.67
N ASP A 134 0.84 -4.85 9.17
CA ASP A 134 0.69 -6.12 9.90
C ASP A 134 1.19 -7.29 9.05
N GLY A 135 0.74 -7.37 7.79
CA GLY A 135 1.04 -8.45 6.86
C GLY A 135 2.52 -8.71 6.54
N PHE A 136 3.46 -7.86 6.98
CA PHE A 136 4.91 -8.09 6.85
C PHE A 136 5.68 -8.03 8.17
N LEU A 137 5.15 -7.36 9.20
CA LEU A 137 5.89 -7.01 10.40
C LEU A 137 5.32 -7.62 11.68
N SER A 138 4.13 -8.23 11.60
CA SER A 138 3.50 -8.96 12.69
C SER A 138 4.32 -10.18 13.12
N ASN A 139 4.13 -10.63 14.36
CA ASN A 139 4.69 -11.92 14.77
C ASN A 139 4.06 -13.11 14.02
N GLU A 140 2.83 -12.96 13.51
CA GLU A 140 2.14 -13.99 12.73
C GLU A 140 2.85 -14.25 11.41
N ASP A 141 3.06 -13.20 10.61
CA ASP A 141 3.67 -13.27 9.29
C ASP A 141 5.19 -13.47 9.37
N ARG A 142 5.84 -12.96 10.44
CA ARG A 142 7.28 -13.15 10.69
C ARG A 142 7.61 -14.44 11.44
N THR A 143 6.81 -15.49 11.33
CA THR A 143 7.11 -16.77 11.98
C THR A 143 8.49 -17.30 11.51
N GLY A 144 9.47 -17.33 12.41
CA GLY A 144 10.84 -17.77 12.10
C GLY A 144 11.77 -16.67 11.55
N VAL A 145 11.25 -15.46 11.32
CA VAL A 145 12.01 -14.27 10.91
C VAL A 145 12.29 -13.40 12.14
N LYS A 146 13.42 -12.68 12.14
CA LYS A 146 13.69 -11.72 13.23
C LYS A 146 12.65 -10.60 13.26
N ARG A 147 12.48 -9.98 14.43
CA ARG A 147 11.70 -8.74 14.53
C ARG A 147 12.35 -7.59 13.75
N PRO A 148 11.57 -6.60 13.28
CA PRO A 148 12.11 -5.43 12.60
C PRO A 148 13.11 -4.67 13.50
N ASP A 149 14.10 -4.03 12.89
CA ASP A 149 15.11 -3.23 13.62
C ASP A 149 14.54 -1.87 14.04
N LYS A 150 13.63 -1.32 13.24
CA LYS A 150 12.97 -0.02 13.45
C LYS A 150 11.46 -0.19 13.32
N SER A 151 10.74 0.46 14.24
CA SER A 151 9.27 0.49 14.30
C SER A 151 8.59 -0.88 14.33
N VAL A 152 7.50 -0.96 15.09
CA VAL A 152 6.55 -2.07 15.00
C VAL A 152 5.11 -1.55 14.97
N ILE A 153 4.93 -0.22 14.95
CA ILE A 153 3.63 0.44 15.02
C ILE A 153 3.25 0.89 13.61
N PRO A 154 2.04 0.58 13.14
CA PRO A 154 1.61 1.02 11.83
C PRO A 154 1.64 2.55 11.68
N PRO A 155 2.00 3.06 10.50
CA PRO A 155 1.97 4.49 10.18
C PRO A 155 0.64 5.15 10.50
N LEU A 156 0.67 6.41 10.92
CA LEU A 156 -0.53 7.24 10.92
C LEU A 156 -0.81 7.76 9.52
N VAL A 157 -2.07 8.03 9.22
CA VAL A 157 -2.48 8.55 7.90
C VAL A 157 -2.86 10.02 7.95
N LYS A 158 -2.66 10.71 6.82
CA LYS A 158 -3.20 12.06 6.59
C LYS A 158 -3.67 12.24 5.15
N TRP A 159 -4.49 13.28 4.96
CA TRP A 159 -4.82 13.84 3.66
C TRP A 159 -4.02 15.12 3.43
N GLY A 160 -3.31 15.24 2.32
CA GLY A 160 -2.36 16.34 2.09
C GLY A 160 -2.28 16.81 0.65
N ASN A 161 -1.53 17.88 0.41
CA ASN A 161 -1.53 18.60 -0.87
C ASN A 161 -1.37 17.65 -2.08
N PRO A 162 -2.32 17.67 -3.06
CA PRO A 162 -2.26 16.84 -4.26
C PRO A 162 -1.01 17.04 -5.10
N ASP A 163 -0.32 18.18 -5.01
CA ASP A 163 0.93 18.45 -5.74
C ASP A 163 2.05 17.43 -5.42
N PHE A 164 1.99 16.78 -4.26
CA PHE A 164 2.95 15.76 -3.86
C PHE A 164 2.52 14.33 -4.20
N GLY A 165 1.25 14.13 -4.62
CA GLY A 165 0.68 12.81 -4.80
C GLY A 165 0.63 11.97 -3.50
N PRO A 166 0.41 10.66 -3.62
CA PRO A 166 0.72 9.70 -2.56
C PRO A 166 2.20 9.76 -2.18
N TYR A 167 2.50 9.68 -0.89
CA TYR A 167 3.86 9.51 -0.40
C TYR A 167 3.86 8.99 1.03
N THR A 168 5.02 8.55 1.47
CA THR A 168 5.27 8.12 2.85
C THR A 168 6.48 8.87 3.42
N ILE A 169 6.38 9.30 4.68
CA ILE A 169 7.55 9.63 5.50
C ILE A 169 7.84 8.40 6.36
N PRO A 170 8.90 7.63 6.05
CA PRO A 170 9.19 6.42 6.79
C PRO A 170 9.62 6.74 8.22
N VAL A 171 9.59 5.71 9.07
CA VAL A 171 9.88 5.88 10.50
C VAL A 171 11.27 6.45 10.79
N ASP A 172 12.27 6.24 9.95
CA ASP A 172 13.59 6.85 10.17
C ASP A 172 13.55 8.37 10.02
N GLY A 173 12.79 8.89 9.06
CA GLY A 173 12.53 10.33 8.91
C GLY A 173 11.80 10.93 10.12
N THR A 174 10.73 10.28 10.60
CA THR A 174 9.98 10.78 11.76
C THR A 174 10.75 10.63 13.07
N SER A 175 11.52 9.55 13.21
CA SER A 175 12.33 9.26 14.41
C SER A 175 13.53 10.20 14.51
N GLU A 176 14.25 10.44 13.41
CA GLU A 176 15.40 11.36 13.38
C GLU A 176 14.96 12.80 13.67
N ALA A 177 13.87 13.26 13.06
CA ALA A 177 13.41 14.64 13.20
C ALA A 177 12.74 14.91 14.56
N PHE A 178 11.86 14.00 15.00
CA PHE A 178 10.96 14.25 16.14
C PHE A 178 10.88 13.12 17.17
N GLY A 179 11.67 12.05 17.03
CA GLY A 179 11.74 10.96 18.02
C GLY A 179 10.53 10.03 18.04
N LEU A 180 9.77 9.98 16.94
CA LEU A 180 8.60 9.11 16.79
C LEU A 180 9.00 7.63 16.59
N GLN A 181 8.02 6.76 16.78
CA GLN A 181 8.14 5.30 16.60
C GLN A 181 7.23 4.77 15.47
N THR A 182 6.82 5.63 14.54
CA THR A 182 5.94 5.26 13.42
C THR A 182 6.11 6.27 12.27
N GLY A 183 5.85 5.83 11.03
CA GLY A 183 5.83 6.68 9.84
C GLY A 183 4.52 7.46 9.67
N ILE A 184 4.45 8.27 8.61
CA ILE A 184 3.24 8.98 8.18
C ILE A 184 2.98 8.67 6.70
N VAL A 185 1.77 8.21 6.36
CA VAL A 185 1.35 7.94 4.98
C VAL A 185 0.35 8.99 4.54
N ASN A 186 0.58 9.57 3.36
CA ASN A 186 -0.23 10.62 2.78
C ASN A 186 -1.00 10.15 1.54
N LEU A 187 -2.24 10.60 1.42
CA LEU A 187 -2.97 10.64 0.16
C LEU A 187 -3.55 12.03 -0.13
N PRO A 188 -3.75 12.40 -1.41
CA PRO A 188 -4.56 13.57 -1.75
C PRO A 188 -6.00 13.48 -1.19
N PRO A 189 -6.60 14.57 -0.66
CA PRO A 189 -7.96 14.58 -0.11
C PRO A 189 -9.05 14.05 -1.02
N VAL A 190 -8.89 14.21 -2.33
CA VAL A 190 -9.82 13.65 -3.33
C VAL A 190 -9.90 12.12 -3.27
N ASN A 191 -8.84 11.45 -2.82
CA ASN A 191 -8.85 10.00 -2.64
C ASN A 191 -9.68 9.54 -1.43
N ALA A 192 -10.23 10.45 -0.64
CA ALA A 192 -11.26 10.16 0.35
C ALA A 192 -12.66 9.96 -0.25
N ARG A 193 -12.86 10.34 -1.53
CA ARG A 193 -14.19 10.38 -2.19
C ARG A 193 -14.24 9.67 -3.55
N ARG A 194 -13.08 9.34 -4.15
CA ARG A 194 -12.98 8.63 -5.43
C ARG A 194 -11.57 8.07 -5.67
N GLY A 195 -11.34 7.52 -6.85
CA GLY A 195 -10.02 7.04 -7.28
C GLY A 195 -9.69 5.69 -6.68
N VAL A 196 -10.54 4.69 -6.90
CA VAL A 196 -10.37 3.33 -6.33
C VAL A 196 -9.00 2.72 -6.64
N LEU A 197 -8.43 3.00 -7.80
CA LEU A 197 -7.10 2.48 -8.17
C LEU A 197 -5.97 3.05 -7.31
N ALA A 198 -6.12 4.26 -6.76
CA ALA A 198 -5.14 4.82 -5.82
C ALA A 198 -5.07 4.01 -4.52
N TRP A 199 -6.19 3.41 -4.10
CA TRP A 199 -6.22 2.52 -2.94
C TRP A 199 -5.52 1.19 -3.21
N GLY A 200 -5.63 0.65 -4.42
CA GLY A 200 -4.84 -0.52 -4.84
C GLY A 200 -3.33 -0.22 -4.95
N ALA A 201 -2.97 1.03 -5.23
CA ALA A 201 -1.59 1.49 -5.27
C ALA A 201 -0.99 1.76 -3.88
N LEU A 202 -1.78 1.82 -2.79
CA LEU A 202 -1.28 2.06 -1.42
C LEU A 202 -0.28 1.02 -0.94
N GLY A 203 -0.31 -0.19 -1.50
CA GLY A 203 0.70 -1.22 -1.24
C GLY A 203 2.12 -0.75 -1.59
N HIS A 204 2.28 0.18 -2.53
CA HIS A 204 3.57 0.80 -2.83
C HIS A 204 4.07 1.66 -1.66
N GLU A 205 3.20 2.50 -1.11
CA GLU A 205 3.56 3.45 -0.06
C GLU A 205 3.91 2.77 1.27
N THR A 206 2.91 2.12 1.87
CA THR A 206 3.05 1.48 3.18
C THR A 206 3.74 0.13 3.08
N GLY A 207 3.37 -0.67 2.08
CA GLY A 207 3.94 -1.98 1.82
C GLY A 207 5.40 -1.90 1.40
N GLY A 208 5.78 -0.79 0.76
CA GLY A 208 7.13 -0.51 0.32
C GLY A 208 7.97 0.23 1.34
N HIS A 209 7.89 1.56 1.37
CA HIS A 209 8.87 2.38 2.07
C HIS A 209 8.90 2.11 3.58
N ASP A 210 7.75 2.06 4.25
CA ASP A 210 7.69 1.84 5.70
C ASP A 210 8.22 0.44 6.10
N ILE A 211 7.92 -0.59 5.31
CA ILE A 211 8.34 -1.97 5.57
C ILE A 211 9.81 -2.20 5.17
N LEU A 212 10.24 -1.66 4.03
CA LEU A 212 11.62 -1.78 3.56
C LEU A 212 12.62 -1.06 4.46
N HIS A 213 12.19 0.04 5.10
CA HIS A 213 12.99 0.78 6.06
C HIS A 213 12.95 0.20 7.49
N ALA A 214 12.06 -0.76 7.76
CA ALA A 214 11.94 -1.40 9.07
C ALA A 214 13.14 -2.30 9.42
N ASP A 215 13.82 -2.86 8.43
CA ASP A 215 15.05 -3.66 8.63
C ASP A 215 16.29 -2.94 8.06
N THR A 216 17.28 -2.73 8.93
CA THR A 216 18.48 -2.00 8.59
C THR A 216 19.33 -2.79 7.59
N GLY A 217 19.52 -2.21 6.40
CA GLY A 217 20.35 -2.79 5.34
C GLY A 217 19.60 -3.57 4.27
N LEU A 218 18.28 -3.75 4.42
CA LEU A 218 17.45 -4.52 3.48
C LEU A 218 17.52 -3.99 2.04
N LEU A 219 17.29 -2.68 1.85
CA LEU A 219 17.38 -2.03 0.54
C LEU A 219 18.74 -2.22 -0.14
N LYS A 220 19.83 -2.12 0.63
CA LYS A 220 21.19 -2.30 0.11
C LYS A 220 21.43 -3.74 -0.34
N GLU A 221 20.97 -4.72 0.45
CA GLU A 221 21.09 -6.14 0.11
C GLU A 221 20.27 -6.49 -1.14
N LEU A 222 19.04 -5.98 -1.24
CA LEU A 222 18.18 -6.11 -2.42
C LEU A 222 18.82 -5.49 -3.67
N SER A 223 19.29 -4.24 -3.57
CA SER A 223 19.94 -3.51 -4.68
C SER A 223 21.15 -4.28 -5.21
N THR A 224 21.99 -4.76 -4.30
CA THR A 224 23.18 -5.55 -4.64
C THR A 224 22.81 -6.87 -5.32
N SER A 225 21.76 -7.55 -4.82
CA SER A 225 21.30 -8.83 -5.37
C SER A 225 20.71 -8.66 -6.77
N VAL A 226 19.88 -7.65 -6.98
CA VAL A 226 19.30 -7.30 -8.29
C VAL A 226 20.41 -6.96 -9.29
N PHE A 227 21.34 -6.07 -8.89
CA PHE A 227 22.47 -5.69 -9.72
C PHE A 227 23.28 -6.91 -10.16
N LYS A 228 23.62 -7.80 -9.20
CA LYS A 228 24.43 -8.98 -9.46
C LYS A 228 23.71 -9.95 -10.41
N GLU A 229 22.43 -10.22 -10.19
CA GLU A 229 21.71 -11.20 -10.99
C GLU A 229 21.49 -10.72 -12.43
N LEU A 230 21.16 -9.45 -12.63
CA LEU A 230 21.04 -8.90 -14.00
C LEU A 230 22.37 -8.98 -14.77
N ASN A 231 23.51 -8.71 -14.11
CA ASN A 231 24.82 -8.88 -14.73
C ASN A 231 25.13 -10.36 -15.08
N ASN A 232 24.78 -11.30 -14.19
CA ASN A 232 24.99 -12.73 -14.45
C ASN A 232 24.20 -13.23 -15.66
N GLN A 233 23.01 -12.64 -15.90
CA GLN A 233 22.15 -12.95 -17.03
C GLN A 233 22.56 -12.22 -18.32
N ASN A 234 23.67 -11.46 -18.30
CA ASN A 234 24.19 -10.66 -19.41
C ASN A 234 23.19 -9.63 -19.96
N LEU A 235 22.28 -9.14 -19.12
CA LEU A 235 21.44 -7.99 -19.48
C LEU A 235 22.31 -6.73 -19.39
N ASN A 236 22.77 -6.29 -20.57
CA ASN A 236 23.67 -5.15 -20.73
C ASN A 236 22.86 -3.83 -20.79
N ASP A 237 23.42 -2.77 -21.38
CA ASP A 237 22.72 -1.50 -21.64
C ASP A 237 22.26 -0.72 -20.41
N GLY A 238 22.98 -0.89 -19.30
CA GLY A 238 22.76 -0.09 -18.08
C GLY A 238 21.59 -0.55 -17.22
N LEU A 239 20.81 -1.56 -17.65
CA LEU A 239 19.70 -2.15 -16.88
C LEU A 239 20.07 -2.55 -15.44
N PRO A 240 21.22 -3.22 -15.17
CA PRO A 240 21.61 -3.53 -13.79
C PRO A 240 21.69 -2.30 -12.90
N LYS A 241 22.30 -1.21 -13.40
CA LYS A 241 22.43 0.05 -12.66
C LYS A 241 21.09 0.75 -12.51
N TYR A 242 20.29 0.77 -13.58
CA TYR A 242 19.00 1.44 -13.63
C TYR A 242 18.04 0.90 -12.57
N TRP A 243 17.90 -0.43 -12.48
CA TRP A 243 17.07 -1.09 -11.47
C TRP A 243 17.65 -0.95 -10.06
N ALA A 244 18.94 -1.21 -9.89
CA ALA A 244 19.58 -1.18 -8.57
C ALA A 244 19.55 0.20 -7.91
N SER A 245 19.62 1.28 -8.69
CA SER A 245 19.52 2.65 -8.16
C SER A 245 18.09 3.07 -7.80
N ARG A 246 17.08 2.28 -8.17
CA ARG A 246 15.64 2.52 -7.94
C ARG A 246 15.03 1.45 -7.07
N ILE A 247 15.86 0.80 -6.26
CA ILE A 247 15.46 -0.42 -5.55
C ILE A 247 14.31 -0.17 -4.57
N ASP A 248 14.26 1.02 -3.98
CA ASP A 248 13.23 1.39 -3.01
C ASP A 248 11.86 1.35 -3.69
N GLU A 249 11.68 2.19 -4.72
CA GLU A 249 10.49 2.21 -5.60
C GLU A 249 10.14 0.85 -6.20
N THR A 250 11.15 0.12 -6.67
CA THR A 250 10.97 -1.17 -7.34
C THR A 250 10.50 -2.25 -6.37
N ALA A 251 11.10 -2.30 -5.18
CA ALA A 251 10.70 -3.25 -4.15
C ALA A 251 9.33 -2.88 -3.58
N SER A 252 9.02 -1.59 -3.44
CA SER A 252 7.70 -1.09 -3.06
C SER A 252 6.58 -1.65 -3.93
N ASP A 253 6.74 -1.64 -5.25
CA ASP A 253 5.78 -2.27 -6.17
C ASP A 253 5.62 -3.77 -5.91
N VAL A 254 6.73 -4.48 -5.70
CA VAL A 254 6.73 -5.93 -5.46
C VAL A 254 6.00 -6.25 -4.15
N LEU A 255 6.29 -5.55 -3.06
CA LEU A 255 5.67 -5.80 -1.76
C LEU A 255 4.16 -5.49 -1.79
N GLY A 256 3.76 -4.41 -2.46
CA GLY A 256 2.34 -4.11 -2.68
C GLY A 256 1.59 -5.24 -3.39
N ILE A 257 2.21 -5.86 -4.39
CA ILE A 257 1.62 -7.00 -5.14
C ILE A 257 1.65 -8.29 -4.33
N LEU A 258 2.70 -8.55 -3.56
CA LEU A 258 2.74 -9.71 -2.66
C LEU A 258 1.61 -9.67 -1.62
N ASN A 259 1.20 -8.46 -1.21
CA ASN A 259 0.21 -8.25 -0.16
C ASN A 259 -1.24 -8.08 -0.65
N MET A 260 -1.48 -7.38 -1.76
CA MET A 260 -2.83 -7.16 -2.32
C MET A 260 -3.12 -7.95 -3.60
N GLY A 261 -2.19 -8.81 -4.00
CA GLY A 261 -2.34 -9.67 -5.16
C GLY A 261 -2.41 -8.90 -6.50
N PRO A 262 -3.15 -9.43 -7.50
CA PRO A 262 -3.20 -8.84 -8.84
C PRO A 262 -3.85 -7.46 -8.87
N ALA A 263 -4.71 -7.13 -7.90
CA ALA A 263 -5.39 -5.84 -7.81
C ALA A 263 -4.41 -4.66 -7.70
N ALA A 264 -3.33 -4.81 -6.92
CA ALA A 264 -2.27 -3.81 -6.86
C ALA A 264 -1.57 -3.65 -8.21
N GLY A 265 -1.22 -4.77 -8.87
CA GLY A 265 -0.53 -4.76 -10.16
C GLY A 265 -1.31 -4.05 -11.25
N ILE A 266 -2.54 -4.46 -11.53
CA ILE A 266 -3.39 -3.81 -12.55
C ILE A 266 -3.82 -2.40 -12.11
N GLY A 267 -3.97 -2.18 -10.80
CA GLY A 267 -4.31 -0.89 -10.21
C GLY A 267 -3.25 0.17 -10.50
N LEU A 268 -1.97 -0.17 -10.34
CA LEU A 268 -0.84 0.72 -10.67
C LEU A 268 -0.87 1.14 -12.16
N ILE A 269 -1.14 0.20 -13.07
CA ILE A 269 -1.22 0.49 -14.51
C ILE A 269 -2.34 1.48 -14.83
N GLY A 270 -3.55 1.23 -14.33
CA GLY A 270 -4.66 2.16 -14.53
C GLY A 270 -4.42 3.50 -13.83
N TYR A 271 -3.76 3.50 -12.67
CA TYR A 271 -3.42 4.71 -11.93
C TYR A 271 -2.43 5.60 -12.71
N PHE A 272 -1.33 5.05 -13.21
CA PHE A 272 -0.35 5.81 -13.99
C PHE A 272 -0.94 6.35 -15.29
N ARG A 273 -1.72 5.54 -16.02
CA ARG A 273 -2.45 6.03 -17.19
C ARG A 273 -3.38 7.19 -16.84
N GLY A 274 -4.06 7.14 -15.68
CA GLY A 274 -4.90 8.24 -15.21
C GLY A 274 -4.12 9.53 -14.92
N LEU A 275 -2.99 9.44 -14.22
CA LEU A 275 -2.11 10.58 -13.95
C LEU A 275 -1.49 11.16 -15.23
N ARG A 276 -1.10 10.30 -16.17
CA ARG A 276 -0.60 10.69 -17.49
C ARG A 276 -1.69 11.39 -18.30
N ALA A 277 -2.91 10.87 -18.30
CA ALA A 277 -4.04 11.50 -18.97
C ALA A 277 -4.39 12.88 -18.40
N ALA A 278 -4.09 13.13 -17.11
CA ALA A 278 -4.26 14.44 -16.49
C ALA A 278 -3.13 15.42 -16.85
N SER A 279 -1.89 14.94 -16.92
CA SER A 279 -0.69 15.78 -17.14
C SER A 279 -0.35 16.02 -18.62
N THR A 280 -0.55 15.03 -19.49
CA THR A 280 -0.20 15.08 -20.92
C THR A 280 -1.41 15.05 -21.84
N GLY A 281 -2.58 14.69 -21.31
CA GLY A 281 -3.80 14.47 -22.09
C GLY A 281 -3.99 13.03 -22.58
N GLU A 282 -2.94 12.21 -22.56
CA GLU A 282 -2.93 10.85 -23.11
C GLU A 282 -2.84 9.77 -22.00
N PRO A 283 -3.74 8.77 -21.97
CA PRO A 283 -3.76 7.71 -20.96
C PRO A 283 -2.77 6.57 -21.29
N GLU A 284 -1.49 6.89 -21.41
CA GLU A 284 -0.43 5.94 -21.78
C GLU A 284 0.69 5.88 -20.73
N LEU A 285 1.23 4.68 -20.49
CA LEU A 285 2.43 4.47 -19.69
C LEU A 285 3.66 5.15 -20.33
N SER A 286 4.48 5.82 -19.51
CA SER A 286 5.78 6.33 -19.94
C SER A 286 6.74 5.18 -20.32
N ASN A 287 7.37 5.33 -21.48
CA ASN A 287 8.50 4.47 -21.91
C ASN A 287 9.86 5.13 -21.65
N ASP A 288 9.86 6.35 -21.12
CA ASP A 288 11.07 7.08 -20.71
C ASP A 288 11.26 7.00 -19.19
N GLY A 289 12.49 6.71 -18.79
CA GLY A 289 12.92 6.61 -17.40
C GLY A 289 14.14 7.49 -17.14
N PRO A 290 13.94 8.78 -16.81
CA PRO A 290 15.04 9.73 -16.63
C PRO A 290 15.97 9.37 -15.47
N THR A 291 17.26 9.68 -15.59
CA THR A 291 18.26 9.38 -14.54
C THR A 291 17.91 9.97 -13.17
N LYS A 292 17.27 11.15 -13.14
CA LYS A 292 16.93 11.88 -11.92
C LYS A 292 15.60 11.46 -11.29
N ASP A 293 14.77 10.71 -12.01
CA ASP A 293 13.53 10.19 -11.47
C ASP A 293 13.86 8.92 -10.65
N PRO A 294 13.55 8.88 -9.34
CA PRO A 294 13.76 7.68 -8.54
C PRO A 294 12.87 6.52 -9.00
N HIS A 295 11.76 6.78 -9.68
CA HIS A 295 10.86 5.73 -10.13
C HIS A 295 11.37 5.06 -11.42
N PRO A 296 11.16 3.74 -11.58
CA PRO A 296 11.32 3.10 -12.87
C PRO A 296 10.28 3.64 -13.86
N ALA A 297 10.59 3.64 -15.16
CA ALA A 297 9.62 4.01 -16.18
C ALA A 297 8.36 3.15 -16.07
N ASP A 298 7.18 3.75 -16.28
CA ASP A 298 5.89 3.08 -16.11
C ASP A 298 5.80 1.76 -16.89
N ILE A 299 6.37 1.69 -18.11
CA ILE A 299 6.39 0.46 -18.91
C ILE A 299 7.15 -0.68 -18.22
N LEU A 300 8.25 -0.37 -17.53
CA LEU A 300 9.01 -1.37 -16.74
C LEU A 300 8.24 -1.76 -15.49
N ARG A 301 7.54 -0.82 -14.84
CA ARG A 301 6.68 -1.12 -13.69
C ARG A 301 5.52 -2.04 -14.10
N GLY A 302 4.98 -1.91 -15.32
CA GLY A 302 3.99 -2.84 -15.86
C GLY A 302 4.52 -4.27 -16.06
N TYR A 303 5.71 -4.42 -16.64
CA TYR A 303 6.35 -5.73 -16.75
C TYR A 303 6.75 -6.32 -15.39
N LEU A 304 7.18 -5.48 -14.45
CA LEU A 304 7.48 -5.88 -13.08
C LEU A 304 6.21 -6.35 -12.37
N ALA A 305 5.09 -5.64 -12.56
CA ALA A 305 3.80 -6.00 -11.98
C ALA A 305 3.32 -7.36 -12.50
N ALA A 306 3.31 -7.56 -13.82
CA ALA A 306 2.96 -8.85 -14.42
C ALA A 306 3.86 -9.99 -13.92
N SER A 307 5.18 -9.73 -13.87
CA SER A 307 6.17 -10.70 -13.41
C SER A 307 5.95 -11.07 -11.94
N THR A 308 5.65 -10.10 -11.08
CA THR A 308 5.41 -10.33 -9.65
C THR A 308 4.11 -11.08 -9.43
N VAL A 309 3.03 -10.69 -10.12
CA VAL A 309 1.75 -11.40 -10.06
C VAL A 309 1.90 -12.87 -10.42
N LYS A 310 2.72 -13.19 -11.42
CA LYS A 310 3.03 -14.57 -11.83
C LYS A 310 3.73 -15.39 -10.74
N LEU A 311 4.36 -14.75 -9.76
CA LEU A 311 5.05 -15.42 -8.63
C LEU A 311 4.12 -15.67 -7.43
N LEU A 312 2.89 -15.18 -7.46
CA LEU A 312 1.91 -15.34 -6.38
C LEU A 312 1.42 -16.80 -6.28
N SER A 313 0.99 -17.19 -5.09
CA SER A 313 0.65 -18.58 -4.75
C SER A 313 -0.83 -18.90 -4.94
N PHE A 314 -1.39 -18.50 -6.09
CA PHE A 314 -2.79 -18.76 -6.43
C PHE A 314 -2.96 -19.20 -7.89
N ASP A 315 -4.01 -19.95 -8.19
CA ASP A 315 -4.16 -20.69 -9.45
C ASP A 315 -4.37 -19.77 -10.66
N GLY A 316 -4.98 -18.60 -10.44
CA GLY A 316 -5.24 -17.57 -11.46
C GLY A 316 -4.06 -16.62 -11.74
N ALA A 317 -2.92 -16.78 -11.06
CA ALA A 317 -1.77 -15.87 -11.13
C ALA A 317 -1.29 -15.63 -12.57
N LYS A 318 -1.20 -16.71 -13.36
CA LYS A 318 -0.76 -16.62 -14.76
C LYS A 318 -1.74 -15.81 -15.62
N ASN A 319 -3.04 -16.06 -15.47
CA ASN A 319 -4.05 -15.35 -16.29
C ASN A 319 -4.04 -13.84 -16.00
N TRP A 320 -3.89 -13.46 -14.73
CA TRP A 320 -3.73 -12.05 -14.36
C TRP A 320 -2.43 -11.45 -14.88
N ALA A 321 -1.31 -12.17 -14.79
CA ALA A 321 -0.03 -11.71 -15.35
C ALA A 321 -0.10 -11.51 -16.86
N ASP A 322 -0.79 -12.41 -17.58
CA ASP A 322 -0.99 -12.31 -19.03
C ASP A 322 -1.86 -11.08 -19.38
N VAL A 323 -2.92 -10.81 -18.62
CA VAL A 323 -3.74 -9.59 -18.77
C VAL A 323 -2.92 -8.31 -18.52
N ILE A 324 -2.15 -8.25 -17.43
CA ILE A 324 -1.31 -7.08 -17.12
C ILE A 324 -0.25 -6.87 -18.19
N THR A 325 0.37 -7.96 -18.68
CA THR A 325 1.33 -7.89 -19.80
C THR A 325 0.65 -7.33 -21.05
N SER A 326 -0.52 -7.86 -21.42
CA SER A 326 -1.26 -7.39 -22.59
C SER A 326 -1.70 -5.93 -22.46
N GLU A 327 -2.08 -5.46 -21.27
CA GLU A 327 -2.39 -4.05 -21.07
C GLU A 327 -1.13 -3.18 -21.17
N THR A 328 -0.02 -3.60 -20.58
CA THR A 328 1.26 -2.89 -20.64
C THR A 328 1.74 -2.76 -22.09
N ASP A 329 1.65 -3.82 -22.87
CA ASP A 329 2.11 -3.87 -24.27
C ASP A 329 1.34 -2.93 -25.21
N LYS A 330 0.13 -2.48 -24.86
CA LYS A 330 -0.60 -1.47 -25.65
C LYS A 330 0.13 -0.14 -25.74
N ASP A 331 0.93 0.18 -24.73
CA ASP A 331 1.66 1.45 -24.63
C ASP A 331 3.13 1.29 -24.98
N LEU A 332 3.57 0.08 -25.36
CA LEU A 332 4.97 -0.20 -25.69
C LEU A 332 5.39 0.58 -26.95
N LYS A 333 6.40 1.42 -26.77
CA LYS A 333 7.06 2.20 -27.82
C LYS A 333 8.58 1.96 -27.70
N GLU A 334 9.38 2.93 -28.14
CA GLU A 334 10.81 2.93 -27.85
C GLU A 334 11.05 3.18 -26.36
N ILE A 335 11.78 2.28 -25.71
CA ILE A 335 12.12 2.37 -24.28
C ILE A 335 13.47 3.07 -24.13
N ILE A 336 13.50 4.15 -23.36
CA ILE A 336 14.71 4.95 -23.09
C ILE A 336 14.92 5.04 -21.58
N LEU A 337 16.00 4.44 -21.08
CA LEU A 337 16.31 4.37 -19.65
C LEU A 337 17.64 5.06 -19.37
N ALA A 338 17.61 6.12 -18.58
CA ALA A 338 18.79 6.95 -18.30
C ALA A 338 19.57 7.36 -19.57
N GLY A 339 18.83 7.65 -20.65
CA GLY A 339 19.39 8.01 -21.96
C GLY A 339 19.90 6.84 -22.81
N THR A 340 19.71 5.59 -22.37
CA THR A 340 20.08 4.39 -23.12
C THR A 340 18.84 3.70 -23.67
N GLN A 341 18.84 3.38 -24.94
CA GLN A 341 17.76 2.62 -25.56
C GLN A 341 17.82 1.16 -25.10
N VAL A 342 16.66 0.60 -24.72
CA VAL A 342 16.55 -0.79 -24.26
C VAL A 342 15.52 -1.53 -25.11
N SER A 343 15.81 -2.79 -25.45
CA SER A 343 14.88 -3.60 -26.22
C SER A 343 13.68 -4.02 -25.35
N ALA A 344 12.52 -4.23 -25.98
CA ALA A 344 11.34 -4.73 -25.27
C ALA A 344 11.54 -6.14 -24.69
N GLU A 345 12.43 -6.94 -25.28
CA GLU A 345 12.80 -8.26 -24.77
C GLU A 345 13.61 -8.14 -23.47
N ASP A 346 14.64 -7.30 -23.47
CA ASP A 346 15.49 -7.07 -22.29
C ASP A 346 14.71 -6.37 -21.17
N ALA A 347 13.79 -5.45 -21.51
CA ALA A 347 12.91 -4.82 -20.54
C ALA A 347 12.05 -5.85 -19.81
N ARG A 348 11.34 -6.73 -20.54
CA ARG A 348 10.54 -7.81 -19.95
C ARG A 348 11.39 -8.79 -19.17
N LYS A 349 12.54 -9.21 -19.72
CA LYS A 349 13.42 -10.18 -19.07
C LYS A 349 14.02 -9.62 -17.78
N SER A 350 14.44 -8.36 -17.79
CA SER A 350 14.97 -7.69 -16.60
C SER A 350 13.91 -7.58 -15.51
N ALA A 351 12.67 -7.22 -15.85
CA ALA A 351 11.57 -7.15 -14.91
C ALA A 351 11.25 -8.52 -14.28
N GLU A 352 11.30 -9.61 -15.05
CA GLU A 352 11.13 -10.98 -14.53
C GLU A 352 12.21 -11.32 -13.49
N ILE A 353 13.47 -11.02 -13.81
CA ILE A 353 14.61 -11.28 -12.91
C ILE A 353 14.48 -10.44 -11.64
N VAL A 354 14.19 -9.14 -11.78
CA VAL A 354 14.04 -8.20 -10.66
C VAL A 354 12.92 -8.64 -9.72
N ALA A 355 11.73 -8.95 -10.25
CA ALA A 355 10.60 -9.45 -9.48
C ALA A 355 10.99 -10.73 -8.70
N SER A 356 11.63 -11.69 -9.38
CA SER A 356 12.07 -12.94 -8.77
C SER A 356 13.11 -12.71 -7.67
N VAL A 357 14.10 -11.87 -7.91
CA VAL A 357 15.15 -11.56 -6.92
C VAL A 357 14.54 -10.92 -5.69
N ILE A 358 13.69 -9.90 -5.83
CA ILE A 358 13.09 -9.21 -4.70
C ILE A 358 12.17 -10.15 -3.92
N ALA A 359 11.28 -10.87 -4.61
CA ALA A 359 10.31 -11.72 -3.94
C ALA A 359 10.94 -12.98 -3.31
N LYS A 360 11.90 -13.63 -3.97
CA LYS A 360 12.33 -15.01 -3.65
C LYS A 360 13.75 -15.15 -3.12
N SER A 361 14.58 -14.12 -3.16
CA SER A 361 15.93 -14.22 -2.59
C SER A 361 15.85 -14.37 -1.08
N ARG A 362 16.63 -15.30 -0.53
CA ARG A 362 16.81 -15.45 0.91
C ARG A 362 17.83 -14.42 1.39
N LEU A 363 17.36 -13.44 2.16
CA LEU A 363 18.13 -12.26 2.56
C LEU A 363 18.72 -12.46 3.95
N GLN A 364 19.99 -12.14 4.14
CA GLN A 364 20.65 -12.22 5.44
C GLN A 364 20.04 -11.26 6.44
N VAL A 365 19.66 -10.07 5.99
CA VAL A 365 18.93 -9.10 6.81
C VAL A 365 17.63 -9.70 7.35
N LEU A 366 16.97 -10.61 6.64
CA LEU A 366 15.76 -11.30 7.10
C LEU A 366 16.03 -12.68 7.74
N GLY A 367 17.27 -12.92 8.19
CA GLY A 367 17.65 -14.21 8.81
C GLY A 367 17.59 -15.39 7.84
N GLY A 368 17.82 -15.16 6.54
CA GLY A 368 17.79 -16.18 5.51
C GLY A 368 16.41 -16.51 4.95
N HIS A 369 15.43 -15.64 5.15
CA HIS A 369 14.08 -15.75 4.58
C HIS A 369 13.91 -14.83 3.36
N ALA A 370 12.98 -15.20 2.48
CA ALA A 370 12.54 -14.36 1.38
C ALA A 370 11.32 -13.53 1.77
N LEU A 371 11.10 -12.39 1.09
CA LEU A 371 9.92 -11.55 1.32
C LEU A 371 8.61 -12.31 1.02
N SER A 372 8.61 -13.15 -0.01
CA SER A 372 7.48 -14.02 -0.34
C SER A 372 7.23 -15.18 0.64
N GLU A 373 8.16 -15.45 1.56
CA GLU A 373 7.93 -16.40 2.66
C GLU A 373 7.24 -15.71 3.86
N ILE A 374 7.35 -14.38 3.96
CA ILE A 374 6.64 -13.57 4.96
C ILE A 374 5.23 -13.30 4.46
N GLN A 375 5.09 -12.76 3.24
CA GLN A 375 3.79 -12.43 2.66
C GLN A 375 3.72 -12.83 1.20
N ASN A 376 2.64 -13.53 0.84
CA ASN A 376 2.36 -13.93 -0.54
C ASN A 376 0.88 -14.27 -0.66
N TRP A 377 0.21 -13.55 -1.56
CA TRP A 377 -1.18 -13.74 -1.91
C TRP A 377 -1.49 -15.17 -2.39
N LYS A 378 -2.52 -15.79 -1.82
CA LYS A 378 -2.86 -17.21 -2.00
C LYS A 378 -4.28 -17.40 -2.55
N ASN A 379 -4.60 -18.65 -2.90
CA ASN A 379 -5.96 -19.07 -3.25
C ASN A 379 -7.01 -18.71 -2.18
N THR A 380 -6.64 -18.72 -0.90
CA THR A 380 -7.53 -18.31 0.19
C THR A 380 -7.92 -16.83 0.10
N ASP A 381 -6.98 -15.97 -0.28
CA ASP A 381 -7.22 -14.53 -0.42
C ASP A 381 -8.11 -14.24 -1.63
N GLU A 382 -7.86 -14.91 -2.76
CA GLU A 382 -8.73 -14.83 -3.94
C GLU A 382 -10.16 -15.32 -3.65
N ALA A 383 -10.32 -16.41 -2.89
CA ALA A 383 -11.64 -16.91 -2.53
C ALA A 383 -12.43 -15.87 -1.71
N ILE A 384 -11.75 -15.19 -0.77
CA ILE A 384 -12.34 -14.08 0.00
C ILE A 384 -12.70 -12.93 -0.95
N VAL A 385 -11.79 -12.51 -1.82
CA VAL A 385 -12.05 -11.45 -2.80
C VAL A 385 -13.29 -11.75 -3.64
N GLN A 386 -13.42 -12.96 -4.19
CA GLN A 386 -14.60 -13.33 -4.98
C GLN A 386 -15.90 -13.26 -4.16
N GLN A 387 -15.88 -13.68 -2.89
CA GLN A 387 -17.02 -13.54 -2.00
C GLN A 387 -17.40 -12.07 -1.77
N LEU A 388 -16.41 -11.19 -1.58
CA LEU A 388 -16.63 -9.78 -1.29
C LEU A 388 -17.19 -8.99 -2.48
N ARG A 389 -16.79 -9.34 -3.71
CA ARG A 389 -17.26 -8.67 -4.94
C ARG A 389 -18.78 -8.56 -5.04
N SER A 390 -19.50 -9.63 -4.73
CA SER A 390 -20.98 -9.61 -4.74
C SER A 390 -21.62 -8.64 -3.74
N ASN A 391 -20.87 -8.17 -2.73
CA ASN A 391 -21.34 -7.25 -1.69
C ASN A 391 -20.97 -5.78 -1.98
N LEU A 392 -20.22 -5.54 -3.07
CA LEU A 392 -19.77 -4.22 -3.49
C LEU A 392 -20.71 -3.58 -4.53
N SER A 393 -21.40 -4.38 -5.35
CA SER A 393 -22.30 -3.90 -6.40
C SER A 393 -23.74 -3.67 -5.92
N VAL A 394 -24.13 -4.21 -4.76
CA VAL A 394 -25.46 -4.08 -4.17
C VAL A 394 -25.41 -3.83 -2.67
N VAL A 395 -26.44 -3.18 -2.13
CA VAL A 395 -26.59 -2.94 -0.69
C VAL A 395 -27.09 -4.21 -0.01
N ASN A 396 -26.26 -5.25 0.01
CA ASN A 396 -26.51 -6.46 0.79
C ASN A 396 -25.90 -6.33 2.20
N PRO A 397 -26.52 -6.92 3.22
CA PRO A 397 -25.88 -7.11 4.51
C PRO A 397 -24.58 -7.91 4.34
N LEU A 398 -23.53 -7.53 5.05
CA LEU A 398 -22.30 -8.34 5.09
C LEU A 398 -22.56 -9.64 5.86
N PRO A 399 -21.78 -10.71 5.61
CA PRO A 399 -21.84 -11.92 6.40
C PRO A 399 -21.65 -11.66 7.90
N ASN A 400 -22.23 -12.51 8.75
CA ASN A 400 -21.97 -12.46 10.19
C ASN A 400 -20.48 -12.73 10.47
N ASN A 401 -19.88 -11.97 11.40
CA ASN A 401 -18.46 -12.03 11.75
C ASN A 401 -17.50 -11.73 10.58
N PHE A 402 -17.92 -10.90 9.63
CA PHE A 402 -17.12 -10.42 8.50
C PHE A 402 -15.70 -10.01 8.91
N GLU A 403 -15.59 -9.28 10.02
CA GLU A 403 -14.36 -8.75 10.60
C GLU A 403 -13.37 -9.81 11.11
N SER A 404 -13.80 -11.07 11.25
CA SER A 404 -12.95 -12.16 11.76
C SER A 404 -12.31 -13.03 10.67
N SER A 405 -12.68 -12.83 9.41
CA SER A 405 -12.25 -13.67 8.28
C SER A 405 -11.78 -12.87 7.08
N VAL A 406 -11.63 -11.55 7.21
CA VAL A 406 -11.33 -10.62 6.12
C VAL A 406 -10.29 -9.61 6.58
N PHE A 407 -9.29 -9.38 5.75
CA PHE A 407 -8.30 -8.32 5.90
C PHE A 407 -8.66 -7.11 5.06
N ALA A 408 -8.15 -5.93 5.41
CA ALA A 408 -8.46 -4.68 4.70
C ALA A 408 -8.02 -4.72 3.23
N THR A 409 -6.87 -5.37 2.98
CA THR A 409 -6.31 -5.65 1.65
C THR A 409 -7.24 -6.49 0.79
N HIS A 410 -7.99 -7.45 1.36
CA HIS A 410 -9.04 -8.18 0.62
C HIS A 410 -10.17 -7.26 0.17
N VAL A 411 -10.60 -6.33 1.02
CA VAL A 411 -11.67 -5.37 0.68
C VAL A 411 -11.25 -4.44 -0.44
N VAL A 412 -10.02 -3.91 -0.38
CA VAL A 412 -9.44 -3.08 -1.45
C VAL A 412 -9.30 -3.88 -2.74
N ALA A 413 -8.73 -5.08 -2.69
CA ALA A 413 -8.55 -5.93 -3.86
C ALA A 413 -9.90 -6.27 -4.53
N ALA A 414 -10.91 -6.65 -3.75
CA ALA A 414 -12.26 -6.88 -4.25
C ALA A 414 -12.87 -5.63 -4.88
N SER A 415 -12.63 -4.46 -4.30
CA SER A 415 -13.15 -3.18 -4.81
C SER A 415 -12.50 -2.80 -6.13
N VAL A 416 -11.19 -3.01 -6.28
CA VAL A 416 -10.48 -2.81 -7.55
C VAL A 416 -10.98 -3.79 -8.62
N VAL A 417 -11.04 -5.09 -8.32
CA VAL A 417 -11.48 -6.11 -9.29
C VAL A 417 -12.94 -5.87 -9.71
N GLU A 418 -13.82 -5.51 -8.78
CA GLU A 418 -15.21 -5.19 -9.11
C GLU A 418 -15.33 -3.90 -9.93
N ALA A 419 -14.52 -2.88 -9.61
CA ALA A 419 -14.47 -1.64 -10.37
C ALA A 419 -14.03 -1.85 -11.82
N LEU A 420 -13.09 -2.77 -12.05
CA LEU A 420 -12.58 -3.12 -13.39
C LEU A 420 -13.57 -3.93 -14.23
N SER A 421 -14.51 -4.62 -13.58
CA SER A 421 -15.50 -5.45 -14.27
C SER A 421 -16.52 -4.62 -15.07
N SER A 422 -17.10 -5.24 -16.11
CA SER A 422 -18.05 -4.63 -17.05
C SER A 422 -19.23 -3.86 -16.43
N ASN A 423 -19.66 -4.23 -15.23
CA ASN A 423 -20.78 -3.59 -14.52
C ASN A 423 -20.32 -2.71 -13.33
N GLY A 424 -19.01 -2.40 -13.25
CA GLY A 424 -18.42 -1.67 -12.15
C GLY A 424 -18.98 -0.26 -11.98
N ASN A 425 -19.77 -0.04 -10.94
CA ASN A 425 -20.28 1.28 -10.56
C ASN A 425 -19.33 1.93 -9.54
N LEU A 426 -18.39 2.76 -10.02
CA LEU A 426 -17.31 3.29 -9.18
C LEU A 426 -17.80 4.03 -7.91
N PRO A 427 -18.77 4.97 -7.97
CA PRO A 427 -19.27 5.61 -6.75
C PRO A 427 -19.85 4.64 -5.73
N VAL A 428 -20.62 3.64 -6.17
CA VAL A 428 -21.24 2.65 -5.26
C VAL A 428 -20.18 1.75 -4.66
N ILE A 429 -19.27 1.22 -5.48
CA ILE A 429 -18.18 0.35 -5.03
C ILE A 429 -17.29 1.09 -4.03
N PHE A 430 -16.93 2.34 -4.32
CA PHE A 430 -16.07 3.15 -3.45
C PHE A 430 -16.74 3.42 -2.09
N ASP A 431 -18.01 3.80 -2.05
CA ASP A 431 -18.71 4.02 -0.77
C ASP A 431 -18.86 2.72 0.04
N ARG A 432 -19.10 1.58 -0.64
CA ARG A 432 -19.17 0.25 -0.02
C ARG A 432 -17.83 -0.20 0.52
N MET A 433 -16.74 0.00 -0.23
CA MET A 433 -15.36 -0.22 0.21
C MET A 433 -15.10 0.51 1.52
N LEU A 434 -15.35 1.83 1.57
CA LEU A 434 -15.15 2.63 2.78
C LEU A 434 -16.01 2.12 3.95
N SER A 435 -17.24 1.67 3.68
CA SER A 435 -18.14 1.15 4.71
C SER A 435 -17.64 -0.17 5.30
N MET A 436 -17.20 -1.10 4.46
CA MET A 436 -16.61 -2.38 4.88
C MET A 436 -15.32 -2.15 5.70
N LEU A 437 -14.43 -1.27 5.22
CA LEU A 437 -13.20 -0.92 5.92
C LEU A 437 -13.46 -0.26 7.28
N ASN A 438 -14.53 0.52 7.43
CA ASN A 438 -14.88 1.08 8.74
C ASN A 438 -15.33 0.03 9.75
N ILE A 439 -15.98 -1.05 9.29
CA ILE A 439 -16.36 -2.18 10.14
C ILE A 439 -15.10 -2.89 10.65
N LEU A 440 -14.12 -3.12 9.77
CA LEU A 440 -12.82 -3.68 10.15
C LEU A 440 -12.11 -2.76 11.16
N HIS A 441 -12.08 -1.46 10.89
CA HIS A 441 -11.49 -0.47 11.79
C HIS A 441 -12.11 -0.45 13.19
N ASP A 442 -13.44 -0.55 13.29
CA ASP A 442 -14.13 -0.61 14.59
C ASP A 442 -13.82 -1.90 15.37
N ALA A 443 -13.52 -2.99 14.67
CA ALA A 443 -13.10 -4.25 15.26
C ALA A 443 -11.60 -4.30 15.57
N ASN A 444 -10.79 -3.39 15.00
CA ASN A 444 -9.35 -3.42 15.11
C ASN A 444 -8.89 -3.09 16.55
N PRO A 445 -8.27 -4.05 17.26
CA PRO A 445 -7.92 -3.86 18.66
C PRO A 445 -6.78 -2.85 18.87
N SER A 446 -5.97 -2.57 17.86
CA SER A 446 -4.92 -1.54 17.91
C SER A 446 -5.49 -0.13 17.95
N TRP A 447 -6.75 0.04 17.51
CA TRP A 447 -7.51 1.29 17.54
C TRP A 447 -8.47 1.38 18.74
N GLY A 448 -8.49 0.35 19.59
CA GLY A 448 -9.27 0.28 20.81
C GLY A 448 -8.51 0.75 22.06
N PRO A 449 -9.07 0.55 23.27
CA PRO A 449 -8.42 0.90 24.54
C PRO A 449 -7.25 -0.04 24.91
N LEU A 450 -7.05 -1.11 24.15
CA LEU A 450 -6.02 -2.10 24.42
C LEU A 450 -4.68 -1.64 23.83
N TYR A 451 -3.59 -1.92 24.54
CA TYR A 451 -2.24 -1.64 24.04
C TYR A 451 -1.77 -2.80 23.17
N ILE A 452 -2.32 -2.89 21.96
CA ILE A 452 -1.97 -3.89 20.96
C ILE A 452 -1.34 -3.16 19.78
N THR A 453 -0.10 -3.51 19.46
CA THR A 453 0.68 -2.84 18.42
C THR A 453 0.20 -3.22 17.02
N LEU A 454 -0.06 -4.51 16.83
CA LEU A 454 -0.54 -5.09 15.58
C LEU A 454 -1.56 -6.18 15.90
N PRO A 455 -2.67 -6.31 15.16
CA PRO A 455 -3.63 -7.40 15.37
C PRO A 455 -2.99 -8.78 15.31
N GLY A 456 -2.12 -9.05 14.33
CA GLY A 456 -1.37 -10.31 14.21
C GLY A 456 -0.41 -10.61 15.38
N ASN A 457 -0.16 -9.65 16.28
CA ASN A 457 0.59 -9.91 17.52
C ASN A 457 -0.26 -10.59 18.61
N ILE A 458 -1.59 -10.54 18.52
CA ILE A 458 -2.50 -11.29 19.39
C ILE A 458 -2.60 -12.72 18.84
N TYR A 459 -1.49 -13.46 18.90
CA TYR A 459 -1.41 -14.81 18.36
C TYR A 459 -2.22 -15.79 19.23
N LEU A 460 -3.55 -15.79 19.09
CA LEU A 460 -4.40 -16.89 19.54
C LEU A 460 -4.27 -17.97 18.50
N ARG A 461 -3.41 -18.96 18.77
CA ARG A 461 -3.38 -20.25 18.08
C ARG A 461 -4.79 -20.62 17.58
N GLN A 462 -5.00 -20.55 16.26
CA GLN A 462 -6.00 -21.38 15.58
C GLN A 462 -5.70 -22.89 15.75
N ALA A 463 -4.63 -23.26 16.48
CA ALA A 463 -4.28 -24.61 16.88
C ALA A 463 -5.29 -25.35 17.79
N TYR A 464 -6.48 -24.79 18.05
CA TYR A 464 -7.58 -25.52 18.72
C TYR A 464 -8.87 -25.64 17.91
N ARG A 465 -8.90 -25.27 16.62
CA ARG A 465 -10.09 -25.55 15.78
C ARG A 465 -10.07 -26.90 15.05
N ASN A 466 -8.95 -27.63 15.07
CA ASN A 466 -8.88 -29.00 14.56
C ASN A 466 -8.79 -30.09 15.66
N PHE A 467 -9.06 -29.72 16.92
CA PHE A 467 -9.12 -30.66 18.04
C PHE A 467 -10.30 -30.35 18.98
N ILE A 468 -11.53 -30.29 18.46
CA ILE A 468 -12.77 -30.69 19.17
C ILE A 468 -13.71 -31.32 18.15
#